data_AF-G8TEE5-F1
#
_entry.id   AF-G8TEE5-F1
#
_cell.length_a   1.000
_cell.length_b   1.000
_cell.length_c   1.000
_cell.angle_alpha   90.00
_cell.angle_beta   90.00
_cell.angle_gamma   90.00
#
_symmetry.space_group_name_H-M   'P 1'
#
loop_
_entity.id
_entity.type
_entity.pdbx_description
1 polymer ?
#
loop_
_entity_poly.entity_id
_entity_poly.type
_entity_poly.pdbx_seq_one_letter_code
_entity_poly.pdbx_strand_id
1 'polypeptide(L)'
;MENPITPNPENNLFEVCLSAESAVLFNRVFRLARWLFLLGIFMSIIQLANIGIRFRMYNPPRSLQDGGLILILTSIYPIFEILMVVLTVTQLYFFFNFTRVGNKGIELQQSELFNESFKWLLRETRLALILFVVETLLLVFAMYSNYRVFVKMH
;
A
#
# COMPACT_ATOMS: atom_id res chain seq x y z
N MET A 1 11.39 -31.60 -38.65
CA MET A 1 11.63 -30.16 -38.84
C MET A 1 10.49 -29.45 -38.12
N GLU A 2 10.67 -29.18 -36.84
CA GLU A 2 9.69 -28.41 -36.05
C GLU A 2 9.83 -26.94 -36.44
N ASN A 3 8.71 -26.34 -36.86
CA ASN A 3 8.66 -24.90 -37.09
C ASN A 3 8.97 -24.18 -35.78
N PRO A 4 9.87 -23.18 -35.76
CA PRO A 4 10.07 -22.35 -34.59
C PRO A 4 8.76 -21.60 -34.32
N ILE A 5 8.17 -21.84 -33.15
CA ILE A 5 7.05 -21.07 -32.63
C ILE A 5 7.61 -19.66 -32.39
N THR A 6 7.44 -18.77 -33.36
CA THR A 6 7.73 -17.35 -33.17
C THR A 6 6.73 -16.83 -32.12
N PRO A 7 7.19 -16.36 -30.96
CA PRO A 7 6.29 -15.80 -29.95
C PRO A 7 5.55 -14.62 -30.59
N ASN A 8 4.22 -14.69 -30.59
CA ASN A 8 3.37 -13.63 -31.13
C ASN A 8 3.52 -12.39 -30.23
N PRO A 9 4.08 -11.27 -30.71
CA PRO A 9 4.38 -10.08 -29.90
C PRO A 9 3.12 -9.43 -29.31
N GLU A 10 1.94 -9.79 -29.81
CA GLU A 10 0.66 -9.27 -29.32
C GLU A 10 0.19 -9.89 -27.99
N ASN A 11 0.80 -11.02 -27.56
CA ASN A 11 0.40 -11.70 -26.32
C ASN A 11 1.21 -11.29 -25.07
N ASN A 12 2.31 -10.54 -25.21
CA ASN A 12 3.13 -10.07 -24.10
C ASN A 12 2.98 -8.56 -23.91
N LEU A 13 1.86 -8.15 -23.29
CA LEU A 13 1.58 -6.75 -22.89
C LEU A 13 2.67 -6.12 -21.97
N PHE A 14 3.64 -6.91 -21.51
CA PHE A 14 4.72 -6.49 -20.62
C PHE A 14 6.11 -6.57 -21.24
N GLU A 15 6.26 -6.88 -22.54
CA GLU A 15 7.57 -6.79 -23.20
C GLU A 15 7.82 -5.37 -23.68
N VAL A 16 8.43 -4.55 -22.82
CA VAL A 16 8.86 -3.19 -23.19
C VAL A 16 10.31 -3.24 -23.62
N CYS A 17 10.58 -2.98 -24.90
CA CYS A 17 11.94 -2.74 -25.38
C CYS A 17 12.46 -1.41 -24.82
N LEU A 18 13.56 -1.46 -24.07
CA LEU A 18 14.22 -0.30 -23.48
C LEU A 18 14.91 0.54 -24.56
N SER A 19 14.21 1.55 -25.10
CA SER A 19 14.84 2.61 -25.88
C SER A 19 15.51 3.63 -24.94
N ALA A 20 16.56 4.30 -25.40
CA ALA A 20 17.27 5.33 -24.62
C ALA A 20 16.33 6.47 -24.16
N GLU A 21 15.32 6.82 -24.97
CA GLU A 21 14.29 7.81 -24.62
C GLU A 21 13.36 7.31 -23.52
N SER A 22 12.90 6.06 -23.61
CA SER A 22 12.07 5.45 -22.58
C SER A 22 12.81 5.30 -21.24
N ALA A 23 14.11 5.01 -21.26
CA ALA A 23 14.93 4.91 -20.04
C ALA A 23 14.94 6.23 -19.24
N VAL A 24 15.01 7.39 -19.92
CA VAL A 24 14.97 8.70 -19.27
C VAL A 24 13.60 8.97 -18.63
N LEU A 25 12.52 8.62 -19.31
CA LEU A 25 11.16 8.74 -18.78
C LEU A 25 10.99 7.87 -17.53
N PHE A 26 11.38 6.60 -17.59
CA PHE A 26 11.26 5.67 -16.46
C PHE A 26 12.11 6.11 -15.26
N ASN A 27 13.30 6.68 -15.49
CA ASN A 27 14.10 7.25 -14.40
C ASN A 27 13.37 8.38 -13.65
N ARG A 28 12.59 9.21 -14.36
CA ARG A 28 11.75 10.24 -13.73
C ARG A 28 10.61 9.61 -12.94
N VAL A 29 9.97 8.57 -13.49
CA VAL A 29 8.91 7.81 -12.80
C VAL A 29 9.44 7.16 -11.53
N PHE A 30 10.61 6.51 -11.56
CA PHE A 30 11.23 5.94 -10.36
C PHE A 30 11.56 7.00 -9.30
N ARG A 31 11.98 8.20 -9.72
CA ARG A 31 12.21 9.31 -8.80
C ARG A 31 10.91 9.80 -8.15
N LEU A 32 9.84 9.95 -8.93
CA LEU A 32 8.52 10.31 -8.39
C LEU A 32 8.00 9.24 -7.44
N ALA A 33 8.13 7.98 -7.83
CA ALA A 33 7.72 6.84 -7.04
C ALA A 33 8.43 6.82 -5.67
N ARG A 34 9.73 7.14 -5.63
CA ARG A 34 10.48 7.28 -4.37
C ARG A 34 9.95 8.39 -3.47
N TRP A 35 9.52 9.52 -4.03
CA TRP A 35 8.89 10.60 -3.26
C TRP A 35 7.54 10.19 -2.69
N LEU A 36 6.70 9.54 -3.50
CA LEU A 36 5.41 8.99 -3.05
C LEU A 36 5.60 7.97 -1.93
N PHE A 37 6.62 7.12 -2.04
CA PHE A 37 7.00 6.17 -1.00
C PHE A 37 7.42 6.86 0.31
N LEU A 38 8.28 7.89 0.24
CA LEU A 38 8.69 8.66 1.42
C LEU A 38 7.49 9.35 2.09
N LEU A 39 6.57 9.88 1.29
CA LEU A 39 5.31 10.43 1.79
C LEU A 39 4.47 9.37 2.51
N GLY A 40 4.39 8.14 1.96
CA GLY A 40 3.69 7.02 2.59
C GLY A 40 4.26 6.62 3.95
N ILE A 41 5.60 6.56 4.06
CA ILE A 41 6.27 6.33 5.35
C ILE A 41 5.92 7.45 6.35
N PHE A 42 5.98 8.70 5.92
CA PHE A 42 5.67 9.84 6.77
C PHE A 42 4.22 9.79 7.29
N MET A 43 3.26 9.49 6.42
CA MET A 43 1.85 9.32 6.79
C MET A 43 1.67 8.15 7.77
N SER A 44 2.39 7.05 7.60
CA SER A 44 2.37 5.90 8.52
C SER A 44 2.87 6.27 9.92
N ILE A 45 3.91 7.10 10.01
CA ILE A 45 4.42 7.61 11.30
C ILE A 45 3.37 8.49 11.99
N ILE A 46 2.70 9.37 11.23
CA ILE A 46 1.61 10.22 11.75
C ILE A 46 0.46 9.36 12.28
N GLN A 47 0.06 8.32 11.54
CA GLN A 47 -0.98 7.39 12.00
C GLN A 47 -0.56 6.69 13.31
N LEU A 48 0.67 6.18 13.39
CA LEU A 48 1.19 5.55 14.61
C LEU A 48 1.18 6.49 15.83
N ALA A 49 1.56 7.75 15.63
CA ALA A 49 1.52 8.77 16.67
C ALA A 49 0.08 9.07 17.11
N ASN A 50 -0.86 9.18 16.16
CA ASN A 50 -2.28 9.39 16.45
C ASN A 50 -2.87 8.23 17.28
N ILE A 51 -2.50 6.98 16.98
CA ILE A 51 -2.89 5.81 17.76
C ILE A 51 -2.35 5.93 19.19
N GLY A 52 -1.07 6.26 19.36
CA GLY A 52 -0.47 6.41 20.70
C GLY A 52 -1.16 7.49 21.54
N ILE A 53 -1.56 8.60 20.90
CA ILE A 53 -2.34 9.67 21.55
C ILE A 53 -3.72 9.16 21.94
N ARG A 54 -4.46 8.51 21.02
CA ARG A 54 -5.79 7.96 21.29
C ARG A 54 -5.77 6.92 22.41
N PHE A 55 -4.77 6.05 22.42
CA PHE A 55 -4.62 5.02 23.46
C PHE A 55 -4.38 5.65 24.84
N ARG A 56 -3.58 6.72 24.93
CA ARG A 56 -3.36 7.47 26.18
C ARG A 56 -4.57 8.31 26.61
N MET A 57 -5.32 8.86 25.66
CA MET A 57 -6.51 9.68 25.94
C MET A 57 -7.75 8.84 26.23
N TYR A 58 -7.72 7.53 25.99
CA TYR A 58 -8.85 6.64 26.23
C TYR A 58 -9.06 6.36 27.72
N ASN A 59 -9.71 7.29 28.41
CA ASN A 59 -10.37 7.07 29.70
C ASN A 59 -11.88 7.06 29.44
N PRO A 60 -12.50 5.92 29.09
CA PRO A 60 -13.92 5.89 28.78
C PRO A 60 -14.71 6.35 30.02
N PRO A 61 -15.52 7.42 29.92
CA PRO A 61 -16.46 7.78 30.97
C PRO A 61 -17.37 6.58 31.27
N ARG A 62 -17.72 6.35 32.53
CA ARG A 62 -18.62 5.24 32.95
C ARG A 62 -19.96 5.23 32.18
N SER A 63 -20.38 6.35 31.60
CA SER A 63 -21.60 6.50 30.79
C SER A 63 -21.52 5.89 29.38
N LEU A 64 -20.33 5.49 28.90
CA LEU A 64 -20.12 4.87 27.58
C LEU A 64 -19.88 3.35 27.64
N GLN A 65 -20.37 2.67 28.69
CA GLN A 65 -20.40 1.21 28.83
C GLN A 65 -21.40 0.51 27.88
N ASP A 66 -21.44 0.92 26.61
CA ASP A 66 -22.10 0.11 25.60
C ASP A 66 -21.12 -0.96 25.13
N GLY A 67 -21.39 -2.22 25.48
CA GLY A 67 -20.49 -3.34 25.22
C GLY A 67 -20.05 -3.45 23.76
N GLY A 68 -20.90 -3.03 22.82
CA GLY A 68 -20.57 -2.99 21.40
C GLY A 68 -19.54 -1.92 21.01
N LEU A 69 -19.65 -0.71 21.57
CA LEU A 69 -18.68 0.37 21.32
C LEU A 69 -17.32 0.05 21.94
N ILE A 70 -17.33 -0.50 23.17
CA ILE A 70 -16.11 -0.94 23.84
C ILE A 70 -15.41 -2.03 22.99
N LEU A 71 -16.13 -3.06 22.55
CA LEU A 71 -15.56 -4.14 21.74
C LEU A 71 -14.95 -3.65 20.41
N ILE A 72 -15.59 -2.68 19.74
CA ILE A 72 -15.06 -2.06 18.52
C ILE A 72 -13.74 -1.31 18.83
N LEU A 73 -13.72 -0.49 19.89
CA LEU A 73 -12.57 0.37 20.23
C LEU A 73 -11.39 -0.40 20.83
N THR A 74 -11.63 -1.42 21.65
CA THR A 74 -10.57 -2.13 22.38
C THR A 74 -10.08 -3.39 21.69
N SER A 75 -10.86 -3.96 20.77
CA SER A 75 -10.52 -5.25 20.15
C SER A 75 -10.42 -5.15 18.63
N ILE A 76 -11.44 -4.61 17.95
CA ILE A 76 -11.44 -4.57 16.48
C ILE A 76 -10.40 -3.57 15.96
N TYR A 77 -10.39 -2.34 16.49
CA TYR A 77 -9.46 -1.30 16.06
C TYR A 77 -7.99 -1.73 16.12
N PRO A 78 -7.45 -2.22 17.26
CA PRO A 78 -6.05 -2.63 17.33
C PRO A 78 -5.68 -3.76 16.36
N ILE A 79 -6.60 -4.69 16.10
CA ILE A 79 -6.37 -5.78 15.13
C ILE A 79 -6.22 -5.22 13.71
N PHE A 80 -7.12 -4.30 13.31
CA PHE A 80 -7.02 -3.64 12.01
C PHE A 80 -5.73 -2.82 11.89
N GLU A 81 -5.31 -2.13 12.95
CA GLU A 81 -4.06 -1.37 12.96
C GLU A 81 -2.83 -2.28 12.79
N ILE A 82 -2.78 -3.42 13.50
CA ILE A 82 -1.68 -4.39 13.32
C ILE A 82 -1.66 -4.93 11.88
N LEU A 83 -2.84 -5.28 11.34
CA LEU A 83 -2.97 -5.73 9.96
C LEU A 83 -2.46 -4.68 8.97
N MET A 84 -2.84 -3.41 9.17
CA MET A 84 -2.39 -2.27 8.36
C MET A 84 -0.87 -2.13 8.38
N VAL A 85 -0.23 -2.23 9.56
CA VAL A 85 1.23 -2.19 9.67
C VAL A 85 1.89 -3.31 8.85
N VAL A 86 1.39 -4.54 8.97
CA VAL A 86 1.93 -5.71 8.23
C VAL A 86 1.78 -5.53 6.73
N LEU A 87 0.61 -5.09 6.26
CA LEU A 87 0.35 -4.83 4.85
C LEU A 87 1.24 -3.70 4.32
N THR A 88 1.38 -2.60 5.06
CA THR A 88 2.25 -1.48 4.68
C THR A 88 3.71 -1.93 4.58
N VAL A 89 4.25 -2.65 5.57
CA VAL A 89 5.63 -3.18 5.51
C VAL A 89 5.84 -4.07 4.28
N THR A 90 4.84 -4.90 3.96
CA THR A 90 4.88 -5.77 2.77
C THR A 90 4.85 -4.94 1.48
N GLN A 91 4.06 -3.86 1.43
CA GLN A 91 4.02 -2.93 0.30
C GLN A 91 5.37 -2.24 0.13
N LEU A 92 6.01 -1.83 1.23
CA LEU A 92 7.34 -1.24 1.18
C LEU A 92 8.37 -2.21 0.58
N TYR A 93 8.28 -3.49 0.94
CA TYR A 93 9.16 -4.54 0.40
C TYR A 93 8.98 -4.72 -1.12
N PHE A 94 7.74 -4.74 -1.62
CA PHE A 94 7.49 -4.86 -3.06
C PHE A 94 7.95 -3.61 -3.82
N PHE A 95 7.68 -2.43 -3.29
CA PHE A 95 8.12 -1.17 -3.86
C PHE A 95 9.66 -1.08 -3.95
N PHE A 96 10.35 -1.50 -2.89
CA PHE A 96 11.81 -1.55 -2.85
C PHE A 96 12.37 -2.48 -3.93
N ASN A 97 11.80 -3.67 -4.09
CA ASN A 97 12.23 -4.60 -5.13
C ASN A 97 11.93 -4.09 -6.55
N PHE A 98 10.76 -3.49 -6.77
CA PHE A 98 10.43 -2.83 -8.05
C PHE A 98 11.49 -1.80 -8.42
N THR A 99 11.80 -0.88 -7.51
CA THR A 99 12.77 0.19 -7.77
C THR A 99 14.19 -0.36 -7.96
N ARG A 100 14.60 -1.34 -7.14
CA ARG A 100 15.92 -1.95 -7.21
C ARG A 100 16.13 -2.73 -8.52
N VAL A 101 15.17 -3.58 -8.89
CA VAL A 101 15.25 -4.40 -10.11
C VAL A 101 15.09 -3.53 -11.34
N GLY A 102 14.18 -2.55 -11.32
CA GLY A 102 13.98 -1.60 -12.41
C GLY A 102 15.21 -0.75 -12.71
N ASN A 103 15.85 -0.18 -11.69
CA ASN A 103 17.08 0.58 -11.87
C ASN A 103 18.22 -0.29 -12.41
N LYS A 104 18.37 -1.52 -11.92
CA LYS A 104 19.36 -2.47 -12.46
C LYS A 104 19.10 -2.83 -13.92
N GLY A 105 17.83 -3.06 -14.28
CA GLY A 105 17.45 -3.35 -15.67
C GLY A 105 17.77 -2.19 -16.62
N ILE A 106 17.56 -0.94 -16.17
CA ILE A 106 17.94 0.26 -16.92
C ILE A 106 19.47 0.38 -17.04
N GLU A 107 20.20 0.24 -15.93
CA GLU A 107 21.66 0.38 -15.90
C GLU A 107 22.37 -0.66 -16.78
N LEU A 108 21.90 -1.91 -16.74
CA LEU A 108 22.45 -3.02 -17.52
C LEU A 108 21.87 -3.09 -18.94
N GLN A 109 20.92 -2.22 -19.30
CA GLN A 109 20.13 -2.28 -20.55
C GLN A 109 19.51 -3.66 -20.83
N GLN A 110 19.13 -4.37 -19.77
CA GLN A 110 18.53 -5.70 -19.84
C GLN A 110 17.01 -5.59 -19.75
N SER A 111 16.34 -5.69 -20.89
CA SER A 111 14.88 -5.65 -20.99
C SER A 111 14.19 -6.73 -20.15
N GLU A 112 14.81 -7.90 -19.96
CA GLU A 112 14.26 -8.98 -19.14
C GLU A 112 14.13 -8.60 -17.66
N LEU A 113 15.19 -8.04 -17.06
CA LEU A 113 15.16 -7.51 -15.69
C LEU A 113 14.18 -6.35 -15.55
N PHE A 114 14.11 -5.49 -16.57
CA PHE A 114 13.16 -4.39 -16.58
C PHE A 114 11.71 -4.89 -16.59
N ASN A 115 11.40 -5.88 -17.41
CA ASN A 115 10.09 -6.54 -17.45
C ASN A 115 9.77 -7.27 -16.13
N GLU A 116 10.78 -7.84 -15.47
CA GLU A 116 10.63 -8.40 -14.13
C GLU A 116 10.23 -7.34 -13.09
N SER A 117 10.77 -6.12 -13.20
CA SER A 117 10.38 -5.01 -12.32
C SER A 117 8.87 -4.73 -12.39
N PHE A 118 8.23 -4.81 -13.56
CA PHE A 118 6.77 -4.63 -13.67
C PHE A 118 5.97 -5.72 -12.96
N LYS A 119 6.51 -6.95 -12.84
CA LYS A 119 5.87 -7.99 -12.01
C LYS A 119 5.86 -7.59 -10.54
N TRP A 120 6.92 -6.93 -10.06
CA TRP A 120 6.97 -6.36 -8.71
C TRP A 120 6.01 -5.18 -8.55
N LEU A 121 5.90 -4.32 -9.56
CA LEU A 121 4.92 -3.22 -9.57
C LEU A 121 3.48 -3.75 -9.49
N LEU A 122 3.14 -4.79 -10.25
CA LEU A 122 1.82 -5.44 -10.20
C LEU A 122 1.50 -6.00 -8.80
N ARG A 123 2.49 -6.59 -8.12
CA ARG A 123 2.32 -7.08 -6.73
C ARG A 123 2.10 -5.92 -5.77
N GLU A 124 2.84 -4.83 -5.93
CA GLU A 124 2.66 -3.60 -5.16
C GLU A 124 1.26 -3.01 -5.36
N THR A 125 0.80 -2.89 -6.60
CA THR A 125 -0.51 -2.31 -6.92
C THR A 125 -1.66 -3.16 -6.39
N ARG A 126 -1.56 -4.50 -6.45
CA ARG A 126 -2.55 -5.40 -5.84
C ARG A 126 -2.64 -5.19 -4.33
N LEU A 127 -1.50 -5.04 -3.68
CA LEU A 127 -1.44 -4.82 -2.23
C LEU A 127 -1.94 -3.43 -1.84
N ALA A 128 -1.63 -2.40 -2.63
CA ALA A 128 -2.16 -1.05 -2.47
C ALA A 128 -3.70 -1.03 -2.56
N LEU A 129 -4.28 -1.81 -3.49
CA LEU A 129 -5.74 -1.95 -3.60
C LEU A 129 -6.35 -2.62 -2.36
N ILE A 130 -5.70 -3.66 -1.83
CA ILE A 130 -6.14 -4.30 -0.58
C ILE A 130 -6.09 -3.30 0.58
N LEU A 131 -4.97 -2.57 0.73
CA LEU A 131 -4.81 -1.54 1.74
C LEU A 131 -5.90 -0.46 1.66
N PHE A 132 -6.20 0.02 0.45
CA PHE A 132 -7.26 1.00 0.22
C PHE A 132 -8.64 0.49 0.68
N VAL A 133 -8.96 -0.78 0.43
CA VAL A 133 -10.22 -1.39 0.89
C VAL A 133 -10.24 -1.49 2.42
N VAL A 134 -9.14 -1.92 3.04
CA VAL A 134 -9.05 -2.03 4.52
C VAL A 134 -9.17 -0.65 5.18
N GLU A 135 -8.49 0.37 4.68
CA GLU A 135 -8.61 1.75 5.18
C GLU A 135 -10.03 2.28 5.04
N THR A 136 -10.68 2.03 3.90
CA THR A 136 -12.06 2.46 3.67
C THR A 136 -13.01 1.82 4.68
N LEU A 137 -12.87 0.52 4.95
CA LEU A 137 -13.68 -0.17 5.96
C LEU A 137 -13.44 0.41 7.36
N LEU A 138 -12.18 0.65 7.72
CA LEU A 138 -11.83 1.24 9.02
C LEU A 138 -12.44 2.64 9.17
N LEU A 139 -12.40 3.46 8.12
CA LEU A 139 -13.02 4.78 8.10
C LEU A 139 -14.54 4.72 8.30
N VAL A 140 -15.23 3.78 7.64
CA VAL A 140 -16.67 3.56 7.82
C VAL A 140 -16.97 3.17 9.27
N PHE A 141 -16.20 2.26 9.87
CA PHE A 141 -16.36 1.90 11.29
C PHE A 141 -16.10 3.10 12.23
N ALA A 142 -15.10 3.93 11.91
CA ALA A 142 -14.81 5.16 12.65
C ALA A 142 -16.00 6.12 12.65
N MET A 143 -16.55 6.39 11.46
CA MET A 143 -17.70 7.28 11.28
C MET A 143 -18.94 6.74 11.98
N TYR A 144 -19.23 5.45 11.85
CA TYR A 144 -20.34 4.80 12.55
C TYR A 144 -20.20 4.90 14.07
N SER A 145 -19.01 4.66 14.61
CA SER A 145 -18.75 4.76 16.04
C SER A 145 -18.93 6.19 16.54
N ASN A 146 -18.39 7.19 15.83
CA ASN A 146 -18.55 8.60 16.17
C ASN A 146 -20.04 9.04 16.12
N TYR A 147 -20.79 8.60 15.11
CA TYR A 147 -22.22 8.88 15.01
C TYR A 147 -23.00 8.28 16.19
N ARG A 148 -22.73 7.02 16.55
CA ARG A 148 -23.34 6.36 17.71
C ARG A 148 -23.04 7.07 19.02
N VAL A 149 -21.82 7.59 19.18
CA VAL A 149 -21.43 8.37 20.35
C VAL A 149 -22.18 9.71 20.38
N PHE A 150 -22.25 10.42 19.25
CA PHE A 150 -22.97 11.70 19.14
C PHE A 150 -24.45 11.58 19.50
N VAL A 151 -25.14 10.57 18.96
CA VAL A 151 -26.57 10.29 19.24
C VAL A 151 -26.82 9.93 20.70
N LYS A 152 -25.82 9.43 21.44
CA LYS A 152 -25.98 9.14 22.88
C LYS A 152 -25.76 10.36 23.78
N MET A 153 -25.11 11.40 23.27
CA MET A 153 -24.82 12.62 24.04
C MET A 153 -25.94 13.67 23.94
N HIS A 154 -26.85 13.52 22.96
CA HIS A 154 -27.99 14.40 22.70
C HIS A 154 -29.29 13.61 22.81
#